data_AF-A0A958KWV5-F1
#
_entry.id   AF-A0A958KWV5-F1
#
_cell.length_a   1.000
_cell.length_b   1.000
_cell.length_c   1.000
_cell.angle_alpha   90.00
_cell.angle_beta   90.00
_cell.angle_gamma   90.00
#
_symmetry.space_group_name_H-M   'P 1'
#
loop_
_entity.id
_entity.type
_entity.pdbx_description
1 polymer ?
#
loop_
_entity_poly.entity_id
_entity_poly.type
_entity_poly.pdbx_seq_one_letter_code
_entity_poly.pdbx_strand_id
1 'polypeptide(L)'
;MAETDWDLRRLQLSLDKKAPASVYFLYGEETFLLDEALKVLKGKVLVEGAQDFNFDSFMAPEVTAGQVRDAVETLPVMSDRRLVIYKNVDSIKDDAWAELDPVIDNPIDSATLVLVASKIDKRKKYFKKLKSNAVFVGLKKPFDNQIPMWIDYIAYLNEVKLTSEATAAIQELVGTNLSEVNNEVIKIKQFIGAKKKTIDLDDVLKVVSRARVESVFSLTDAIGRRDRAQALVCLANLLEHGQNEMGVVSLIHRQIRILASIYEGKKAGLSGLRLS
;
A
#
# COMPACT_ATOMS: atom_id res chain seq x y z
N MET A 1 -17.63 -16.79 17.79
CA MET A 1 -18.04 -16.28 16.46
C MET A 1 -16.78 -15.81 15.75
N ALA A 2 -16.60 -16.19 14.48
CA ALA A 2 -15.33 -16.12 13.75
C ALA A 2 -14.65 -14.73 13.85
N GLU A 3 -13.41 -14.73 14.35
CA GLU A 3 -12.45 -13.61 14.30
C GLU A 3 -12.21 -13.23 12.84
N THR A 4 -13.09 -12.44 12.22
CA THR A 4 -12.74 -11.83 10.94
C THR A 4 -12.08 -10.51 11.24
N ASP A 5 -10.74 -10.54 11.28
CA ASP A 5 -9.93 -9.32 11.28
C ASP A 5 -10.44 -8.40 10.17
N TRP A 6 -10.63 -7.12 10.48
CA TRP A 6 -11.14 -6.18 9.50
C TRP A 6 -10.07 -5.97 8.42
N ASP A 7 -10.50 -5.87 7.16
CA ASP A 7 -9.68 -5.29 6.12
C ASP A 7 -9.89 -3.76 6.10
N LEU A 8 -9.09 -3.05 5.29
CA LEU A 8 -9.20 -1.59 5.15
C LEU A 8 -10.62 -1.14 4.76
N ARG A 9 -11.31 -1.90 3.90
CA ARG A 9 -12.67 -1.57 3.44
C ARG A 9 -13.68 -1.68 4.56
N ARG A 10 -13.60 -2.73 5.39
CA ARG A 10 -14.46 -2.90 6.56
C ARG A 10 -14.20 -1.80 7.60
N LEU A 11 -12.95 -1.39 7.77
CA LEU A 11 -12.59 -0.24 8.62
C LEU A 11 -13.30 1.04 8.14
N GLN A 12 -13.17 1.38 6.86
CA GLN A 12 -13.84 2.54 6.27
C GLN A 12 -15.37 2.48 6.44
N LEU A 13 -15.98 1.36 6.04
CA LEU A 13 -17.43 1.17 6.17
C LEU A 13 -17.94 1.30 7.61
N SER A 14 -17.15 0.90 8.60
CA SER A 14 -17.52 1.08 10.00
C SER A 14 -17.41 2.53 10.43
N LEU A 15 -16.33 3.22 10.04
CA LEU A 15 -16.08 4.63 10.41
C LEU A 15 -17.04 5.60 9.70
N ASP A 16 -17.68 5.19 8.61
CA ASP A 16 -18.75 5.95 7.97
C ASP A 16 -20.10 5.80 8.68
N LYS A 17 -20.31 4.71 9.43
CA LYS A 17 -21.61 4.38 10.05
C LYS A 17 -21.64 4.58 11.56
N LYS A 18 -20.48 4.54 12.21
CA LYS A 18 -20.35 4.53 13.68
C LYS A 18 -19.21 5.44 14.10
N ALA A 19 -19.28 5.92 15.33
CA ALA A 19 -18.16 6.60 15.96
C ALA A 19 -16.92 5.67 15.99
N PRO A 20 -15.70 6.24 15.90
CA PRO A 20 -14.46 5.48 16.06
C PRO A 20 -14.44 4.66 17.36
N ALA A 21 -13.82 3.49 17.32
CA ALA A 21 -13.53 2.74 18.54
C ALA A 21 -12.40 3.41 19.34
N SER A 22 -12.36 3.14 20.64
CA SER A 22 -11.34 3.71 21.51
C SER A 22 -9.98 3.00 21.39
N VAL A 23 -9.96 1.73 20.96
CA VAL A 23 -8.73 0.98 20.71
C VAL A 23 -8.78 0.24 19.37
N TYR A 24 -7.77 0.48 18.54
CA TYR A 24 -7.51 -0.25 17.30
C TYR A 24 -6.17 -0.96 17.37
N PHE A 25 -6.10 -2.17 16.85
CA PHE A 25 -4.85 -2.90 16.64
C PHE A 25 -4.69 -3.19 15.15
N LEU A 26 -3.84 -2.40 14.49
CA LEU A 26 -3.50 -2.54 13.07
C LEU A 26 -2.26 -3.41 12.97
N TYR A 27 -2.31 -4.43 12.10
CA TYR A 27 -1.16 -5.30 11.94
C TYR A 27 -1.00 -5.84 10.52
N GLY A 28 0.24 -5.99 10.08
CA GLY A 28 0.58 -6.57 8.79
C GLY A 28 1.78 -5.90 8.12
N GLU A 29 2.22 -6.48 7.02
CA GLU A 29 3.44 -6.08 6.30
C GLU A 29 3.15 -5.22 5.06
N GLU A 30 1.88 -4.98 4.71
CA GLU A 30 1.51 -4.14 3.57
C GLU A 30 1.43 -2.67 3.98
N THR A 31 2.50 -1.92 3.72
CA THR A 31 2.66 -0.53 4.17
C THR A 31 1.65 0.41 3.53
N PHE A 32 1.31 0.21 2.24
CA PHE A 32 0.31 1.03 1.57
C PHE A 32 -1.04 0.99 2.29
N LEU A 33 -1.50 -0.22 2.63
CA LEU A 33 -2.77 -0.40 3.33
C LEU A 33 -2.72 0.14 4.75
N LEU A 34 -1.58 0.04 5.41
CA LEU A 34 -1.36 0.63 6.73
C LEU A 34 -1.46 2.15 6.70
N ASP A 35 -0.78 2.80 5.76
CA ASP A 35 -0.81 4.25 5.64
C ASP A 35 -2.21 4.75 5.30
N GLU A 36 -2.92 4.07 4.40
CA GLU A 36 -4.32 4.39 4.09
C GLU A 36 -5.25 4.17 5.29
N ALA A 37 -5.06 3.10 6.08
CA ALA A 37 -5.84 2.87 7.31
C ALA A 37 -5.62 4.00 8.33
N LEU A 38 -4.37 4.40 8.54
CA LEU A 38 -4.02 5.49 9.44
C LEU A 38 -4.57 6.84 8.95
N LYS A 39 -4.53 7.09 7.63
CA LYS A 39 -5.10 8.29 7.02
C LYS A 39 -6.61 8.38 7.23
N VAL A 40 -7.33 7.28 7.02
CA VAL A 40 -8.78 7.19 7.27
C VAL A 40 -9.08 7.46 8.75
N LEU A 41 -8.34 6.82 9.67
CA LEU A 41 -8.52 7.04 11.11
C LEU A 41 -8.26 8.50 11.50
N LYS A 42 -7.16 9.10 11.01
CA LYS A 42 -6.86 10.53 11.23
C LYS A 42 -8.00 11.42 10.77
N GLY A 43 -8.46 11.25 9.52
CA GLY A 43 -9.53 12.08 8.95
C GLY A 43 -10.90 11.90 9.61
N LYS A 44 -11.12 10.78 10.32
CA LYS A 44 -12.39 10.50 11.02
C LYS A 44 -12.37 10.86 12.50
N VAL A 45 -11.21 10.80 13.15
CA VAL A 45 -11.07 11.10 14.58
C VAL A 45 -10.75 12.58 14.80
N LEU A 46 -9.90 13.18 13.96
CA LEU A 46 -9.41 14.54 14.16
C LEU A 46 -10.27 15.55 13.40
N VAL A 47 -10.71 16.58 14.10
CA VAL A 47 -11.42 17.73 13.52
C VAL A 47 -10.41 18.71 12.92
N GLU A 48 -10.73 19.30 11.77
CA GLU A 48 -9.92 20.36 11.16
C GLU A 48 -9.72 21.54 12.13
N GLY A 49 -8.50 22.07 12.19
CA GLY A 49 -8.14 23.21 13.03
C GLY A 49 -7.76 22.90 14.48
N ALA A 50 -7.99 21.68 14.98
CA ALA A 50 -7.59 21.25 16.33
C ALA A 50 -6.62 20.06 16.34
N GLN A 51 -6.10 19.68 15.17
CA GLN A 51 -5.32 18.45 14.99
C GLN A 51 -4.01 18.45 15.80
N ASP A 52 -3.28 19.57 15.78
CA ASP A 52 -1.96 19.69 16.42
C ASP A 52 -1.99 19.47 17.94
N PHE A 53 -3.13 19.75 18.58
CA PHE A 53 -3.31 19.58 20.03
C PHE A 53 -3.86 18.20 20.42
N ASN A 54 -4.46 17.50 19.46
CA ASN A 54 -5.22 16.27 19.70
C ASN A 54 -4.60 15.05 19.01
N PHE A 55 -3.39 15.17 18.48
CA PHE A 55 -2.72 14.11 17.75
C PHE A 55 -1.30 13.87 18.26
N ASP A 56 -1.02 12.62 18.64
CA ASP A 56 0.33 12.14 18.91
C ASP A 56 0.64 10.89 18.10
N SER A 57 1.89 10.79 17.66
CA SER A 57 2.43 9.59 17.02
C SER A 57 3.75 9.22 17.66
N PHE A 58 3.76 8.07 18.33
CA PHE A 58 4.91 7.53 19.02
C PHE A 58 5.44 6.28 18.33
N MET A 59 6.71 5.95 18.57
CA MET A 59 7.36 4.76 18.05
C MET A 59 8.00 3.97 19.17
N ALA A 60 7.77 2.67 19.21
CA ALA A 60 8.47 1.76 20.08
C ALA A 60 9.84 1.39 19.46
N PRO A 61 10.88 1.16 20.28
CA PRO A 61 10.92 1.27 21.74
C PRO A 61 11.34 2.66 22.25
N GLU A 62 11.41 3.67 21.39
CA GLU A 62 11.91 5.02 21.72
C GLU A 62 11.05 5.72 22.78
N VAL A 63 9.73 5.53 22.70
CA VAL A 63 8.76 6.02 23.67
C VAL A 63 8.23 4.85 24.48
N THR A 64 8.10 5.02 25.79
CA THR A 64 7.62 3.96 26.68
C THR A 64 6.10 3.82 26.63
N ALA A 65 5.60 2.62 26.90
CA ALA A 65 4.18 2.34 27.02
C ALA A 65 3.45 3.23 28.05
N GLY A 66 4.14 3.61 29.13
CA GLY A 66 3.62 4.56 30.13
C GLY A 66 3.40 5.97 29.57
N GLN A 67 4.35 6.49 28.80
CA GLN A 67 4.19 7.80 28.13
C GLN A 67 3.03 7.79 27.13
N VAL A 68 2.83 6.68 26.42
CA VAL A 68 1.69 6.52 25.51
C VAL A 68 0.37 6.48 26.28
N ARG A 69 0.32 5.77 27.42
CA ARG A 69 -0.85 5.78 28.32
C ARG A 69 -1.18 7.21 28.77
N ASP A 70 -0.19 7.95 29.25
CA ASP A 70 -0.38 9.32 29.75
C ASP A 70 -0.93 10.24 28.65
N ALA A 71 -0.47 10.06 27.41
CA ALA A 71 -1.03 10.77 26.25
C ALA A 71 -2.50 10.36 26.00
N VAL A 72 -2.84 9.07 26.03
CA VAL A 72 -4.23 8.60 25.86
C VAL A 72 -5.16 9.14 26.94
N GLU A 73 -4.69 9.26 28.19
CA GLU A 73 -5.46 9.76 29.33
C GLU A 73 -5.64 11.29 29.33
N THR A 74 -4.80 12.01 28.58
CA THR A 74 -4.88 13.46 28.49
C THR A 74 -6.13 13.86 27.71
N LEU A 75 -7.00 14.69 28.28
CA LEU A 75 -8.25 15.11 27.65
C LEU A 75 -8.03 15.86 26.33
N PRO A 76 -8.88 15.65 25.31
CA PRO A 76 -8.82 16.41 24.08
C PRO A 76 -9.13 17.89 24.31
N VAL A 77 -8.51 18.76 23.52
CA VAL A 77 -8.67 20.21 23.57
C VAL A 77 -9.56 20.65 22.43
N MET A 78 -10.71 21.27 22.74
CA MET A 78 -11.66 21.80 21.75
C MET A 78 -12.05 20.77 20.66
N SER A 79 -12.06 19.49 21.03
CA SER A 79 -12.42 18.34 20.19
C SER A 79 -13.10 17.29 21.05
N ASP A 80 -13.96 16.48 20.46
CA ASP A 80 -14.61 15.36 21.15
C ASP A 80 -13.62 14.23 21.45
N ARG A 81 -12.58 14.09 20.61
CA ARG A 81 -11.62 13.00 20.68
C ARG A 81 -10.20 13.43 20.36
N ARG A 82 -9.24 12.75 21.00
CA ARG A 82 -7.83 12.74 20.59
C ARG A 82 -7.45 11.43 19.90
N LEU A 83 -6.41 11.48 19.07
CA LEU A 83 -5.83 10.32 18.40
C LEU A 83 -4.39 10.12 18.86
N VAL A 84 -4.10 8.94 19.40
CA VAL A 84 -2.74 8.52 19.75
C VAL A 84 -2.37 7.30 18.93
N ILE A 85 -1.34 7.41 18.10
CA ILE A 85 -0.79 6.29 17.33
C ILE A 85 0.48 5.82 18.01
N TYR A 86 0.61 4.52 18.25
CA TYR A 86 1.84 3.93 18.76
C TYR A 86 2.31 2.84 17.80
N LYS A 87 3.46 3.07 17.15
CA LYS A 87 4.01 2.22 16.09
C LYS A 87 5.04 1.22 16.62
N ASN A 88 5.23 0.14 15.87
CA ASN A 88 6.17 -0.95 16.14
C ASN A 88 5.92 -1.65 17.48
N VAL A 89 4.67 -1.79 17.90
CA VAL A 89 4.34 -2.30 19.24
C VAL A 89 4.73 -3.77 19.44
N ASP A 90 5.04 -4.50 18.35
CA ASP A 90 5.62 -5.83 18.39
C ASP A 90 7.07 -5.87 18.91
N SER A 91 7.76 -4.72 18.98
CA SER A 91 9.08 -4.62 19.62
C SER A 91 9.01 -4.40 21.14
N ILE A 92 7.82 -4.15 21.69
CA ILE A 92 7.62 -3.91 23.12
C ILE A 92 7.75 -5.23 23.88
N LYS A 93 8.49 -5.21 24.99
CA LYS A 93 8.62 -6.36 25.88
C LYS A 93 7.29 -6.69 26.57
N ASP A 94 7.06 -7.98 26.85
CA ASP A 94 5.79 -8.46 27.40
C ASP A 94 5.40 -7.82 28.74
N ASP A 95 6.38 -7.48 29.57
CA ASP A 95 6.19 -6.80 30.86
C ASP A 95 5.78 -5.33 30.68
N ALA A 96 6.37 -4.64 29.70
CA ALA A 96 6.04 -3.24 29.39
C ALA A 96 4.60 -3.05 28.85
N TRP A 97 3.98 -4.10 28.30
CA TRP A 97 2.56 -4.05 27.91
C TRP A 97 1.62 -3.79 29.09
N ALA A 98 2.01 -4.16 30.32
CA ALA A 98 1.19 -3.95 31.51
C ALA A 98 0.90 -2.45 31.76
N GLU A 99 1.74 -1.54 31.29
CA GLU A 99 1.52 -0.09 31.40
C GLU A 99 0.32 0.39 30.55
N LEU A 100 -0.04 -0.32 29.48
CA LEU A 100 -1.21 -0.02 28.64
C LEU A 100 -2.48 -0.72 29.12
N ASP A 101 -2.39 -1.65 30.07
CA ASP A 101 -3.55 -2.39 30.58
C ASP A 101 -4.68 -1.45 31.05
N PRO A 102 -4.45 -0.33 31.76
CA PRO A 102 -5.53 0.56 32.21
C PRO A 102 -6.39 1.11 31.07
N VAL A 103 -5.77 1.55 29.97
CA VAL A 103 -6.45 2.14 28.82
C VAL A 103 -6.99 1.10 27.83
N ILE A 104 -6.50 -0.15 27.89
CA ILE A 104 -7.03 -1.26 27.10
C ILE A 104 -8.22 -1.92 27.81
N ASP A 105 -8.14 -2.13 29.12
CA ASP A 105 -9.20 -2.80 29.91
C ASP A 105 -10.37 -1.85 30.20
N ASN A 106 -10.11 -0.55 30.31
CA ASN A 106 -11.13 0.49 30.45
C ASN A 106 -10.90 1.61 29.42
N PRO A 107 -11.29 1.39 28.15
CA PRO A 107 -11.06 2.35 27.08
C PRO A 107 -11.73 3.70 27.33
N ILE A 108 -11.03 4.77 27.01
CA ILE A 108 -11.48 6.15 27.20
C ILE A 108 -12.22 6.62 25.94
N ASP A 109 -13.50 6.97 26.06
CA ASP A 109 -14.33 7.36 24.91
C ASP A 109 -13.84 8.63 24.19
N SER A 110 -13.21 9.54 24.93
CA SER A 110 -12.60 10.78 24.39
C SER A 110 -11.20 10.57 23.78
N ALA A 111 -10.74 9.33 23.65
CA ALA A 111 -9.48 9.00 23.00
C ALA A 111 -9.63 7.84 22.01
N THR A 112 -8.77 7.82 21.01
CA THR A 112 -8.58 6.68 20.12
C THR A 112 -7.10 6.31 20.12
N LEU A 113 -6.79 5.16 20.71
CA LEU A 113 -5.47 4.55 20.70
C LEU A 113 -5.37 3.62 19.49
N VAL A 114 -4.36 3.82 18.65
CA VAL A 114 -4.05 2.97 17.49
C VAL A 114 -2.69 2.33 17.70
N LEU A 115 -2.70 1.03 17.98
CA LEU A 115 -1.51 0.21 18.12
C LEU A 115 -1.17 -0.39 16.75
N VAL A 116 0.06 -0.18 16.29
CA VAL A 116 0.53 -0.66 14.98
C VAL A 116 1.69 -1.64 15.16
N ALA A 117 1.53 -2.85 14.61
CA ALA A 117 2.53 -3.91 14.67
C ALA A 117 2.79 -4.50 13.27
N SER A 118 4.01 -4.95 13.00
CA SER A 118 4.25 -5.69 11.75
C SER A 118 3.61 -7.08 11.80
N LYS A 119 3.68 -7.72 12.98
CA LYS A 119 3.18 -9.08 13.21
C LYS A 119 2.41 -9.18 14.52
N ILE A 120 1.59 -10.22 14.62
CA ILE A 120 0.77 -10.50 15.79
C ILE A 120 1.15 -11.86 16.38
N ASP A 121 1.48 -11.91 17.68
CA ASP A 121 1.69 -13.16 18.40
C ASP A 121 0.48 -13.47 19.29
N LYS A 122 -0.38 -14.37 18.81
CA LYS A 122 -1.62 -14.76 19.49
C LYS A 122 -1.42 -15.49 20.82
N ARG A 123 -0.19 -15.92 21.13
CA ARG A 123 0.14 -16.62 22.39
C ARG A 123 0.38 -15.65 23.55
N LYS A 124 0.67 -14.38 23.24
CA LYS A 124 1.04 -13.37 24.22
C LYS A 124 -0.15 -12.93 25.07
N LYS A 125 0.13 -12.47 26.29
CA LYS A 125 -0.90 -12.01 27.25
C LYS A 125 -1.66 -10.79 26.71
N TYR A 126 -0.96 -9.83 26.10
CA TYR A 126 -1.57 -8.62 25.53
C TYR A 126 -2.62 -8.94 24.45
N PHE A 127 -2.41 -10.00 23.65
CA PHE A 127 -3.35 -10.39 22.60
C PHE A 127 -4.71 -10.78 23.18
N LYS A 128 -4.75 -11.52 24.30
CA LYS A 128 -6.00 -11.91 24.94
C LYS A 128 -6.81 -10.71 25.44
N LYS A 129 -6.12 -9.67 25.93
CA LYS A 129 -6.76 -8.42 26.37
C LYS A 129 -7.29 -7.62 25.18
N LEU A 130 -6.42 -7.34 24.21
CA LEU A 130 -6.81 -6.62 23.00
C LEU A 130 -7.97 -7.31 22.27
N LYS A 131 -7.98 -8.64 22.20
CA LYS A 131 -9.08 -9.40 21.57
C LYS A 131 -10.47 -9.05 22.12
N SER A 132 -10.56 -8.66 23.39
CA SER A 132 -11.83 -8.31 24.03
C SER A 132 -12.19 -6.84 23.86
N ASN A 133 -11.20 -5.95 23.74
CA ASN A 133 -11.38 -4.51 23.88
C ASN A 133 -10.95 -3.67 22.66
N ALA A 134 -10.31 -4.29 21.66
CA ALA A 134 -9.77 -3.63 20.49
C ALA A 134 -10.39 -4.15 19.18
N VAL A 135 -10.49 -3.26 18.21
CA VAL A 135 -10.81 -3.63 16.82
C VAL A 135 -9.53 -4.02 16.10
N PHE A 136 -9.45 -5.26 15.62
CA PHE A 136 -8.32 -5.76 14.84
C PHE A 136 -8.49 -5.46 13.36
N VAL A 137 -7.45 -4.87 12.76
CA VAL A 137 -7.39 -4.59 11.32
C VAL A 137 -6.16 -5.28 10.74
N GLY A 138 -6.38 -6.29 9.89
CA GLY A 138 -5.34 -7.05 9.22
C GLY A 138 -4.98 -6.46 7.86
N LEU A 139 -3.77 -5.94 7.74
CA LEU A 139 -3.22 -5.23 6.59
C LEU A 139 -2.08 -6.05 5.98
N LYS A 140 -2.42 -7.28 5.61
CA LYS A 140 -1.47 -8.24 5.03
C LYS A 140 -1.28 -7.97 3.55
N LYS A 141 -0.14 -8.40 3.01
CA LYS A 141 0.07 -8.43 1.57
C LYS A 141 -1.06 -9.23 0.90
N PRO A 142 -1.76 -8.67 -0.09
CA PRO A 142 -2.80 -9.40 -0.79
C PRO A 142 -2.22 -10.61 -1.53
N PHE A 143 -3.02 -11.66 -1.66
CA PHE A 143 -2.69 -12.75 -2.58
C PHE A 143 -2.86 -12.29 -4.04
N ASP A 144 -2.17 -12.92 -4.98
CA ASP A 144 -2.18 -12.55 -6.40
C ASP A 144 -3.59 -12.46 -7.00
N ASN A 145 -4.50 -13.35 -6.58
CA ASN A 145 -5.90 -13.35 -7.01
C ASN A 145 -6.73 -12.18 -6.43
N GLN A 146 -6.24 -11.49 -5.41
CA GLN A 146 -6.86 -10.31 -4.82
C GLN A 146 -6.31 -9.00 -5.39
N ILE A 147 -5.19 -9.04 -6.11
CA ILE A 147 -4.53 -7.84 -6.65
C ILE A 147 -5.44 -7.02 -7.57
N PRO A 148 -6.21 -7.60 -8.52
CA PRO A 148 -7.12 -6.81 -9.37
C PRO A 148 -8.10 -5.96 -8.56
N MET A 149 -8.67 -6.52 -7.50
CA MET A 149 -9.59 -5.84 -6.60
C MET A 149 -8.92 -4.65 -5.89
N TRP A 150 -7.66 -4.80 -5.47
CA TRP A 150 -6.92 -3.71 -4.84
C TRP A 150 -6.52 -2.62 -5.83
N ILE A 151 -6.19 -2.98 -7.07
CA ILE A 151 -5.95 -2.02 -8.15
C ILE A 151 -7.20 -1.16 -8.39
N ASP A 152 -8.38 -1.79 -8.50
CA ASP A 152 -9.65 -1.07 -8.66
C ASP A 152 -9.95 -0.17 -7.46
N TYR A 153 -9.64 -0.65 -6.24
CA TYR A 153 -9.82 0.12 -5.03
C TYR A 153 -8.87 1.33 -4.96
N ILE A 154 -7.61 1.17 -5.36
CA ILE A 154 -6.64 2.26 -5.47
C ILE A 154 -7.11 3.30 -6.49
N ALA A 155 -7.65 2.86 -7.63
CA ALA A 155 -8.26 3.77 -8.60
C ALA A 155 -9.42 4.55 -7.98
N TYR A 156 -10.29 3.88 -7.22
CA TYR A 156 -11.38 4.53 -6.49
C TYR A 156 -10.88 5.57 -5.48
N LEU A 157 -9.83 5.28 -4.70
CA LEU A 157 -9.21 6.24 -3.78
C LEU A 157 -8.66 7.47 -4.51
N ASN A 158 -8.22 7.28 -5.75
CA ASN A 158 -7.77 8.35 -6.64
C ASN A 158 -8.91 8.95 -7.49
N GLU A 159 -10.17 8.67 -7.17
CA GLU A 159 -11.36 9.23 -7.82
C GLU A 159 -11.49 8.92 -9.31
N VAL A 160 -10.88 7.82 -9.75
CA VAL A 160 -10.94 7.32 -11.13
C VAL A 160 -11.49 5.90 -11.15
N LYS A 161 -11.98 5.46 -12.31
CA LYS A 161 -12.39 4.07 -12.56
C LYS A 161 -11.43 3.45 -13.57
N LEU A 162 -11.27 2.14 -13.51
CA LEU A 162 -10.53 1.37 -14.51
C LEU A 162 -11.52 0.51 -15.31
N THR A 163 -11.24 0.28 -16.59
CA THR A 163 -11.84 -0.85 -17.30
C THR A 163 -11.15 -2.15 -16.87
N SER A 164 -11.81 -3.29 -17.07
CA SER A 164 -11.24 -4.60 -16.72
C SER A 164 -9.89 -4.86 -17.42
N GLU A 165 -9.75 -4.42 -18.67
CA GLU A 165 -8.52 -4.52 -19.45
C GLU A 165 -7.41 -3.61 -18.89
N ALA A 166 -7.77 -2.41 -18.42
CA ALA A 166 -6.82 -1.50 -17.78
C ALA A 166 -6.30 -2.08 -16.47
N THR A 167 -7.19 -2.65 -15.64
CA THR A 167 -6.80 -3.32 -14.38
C THR A 167 -5.86 -4.49 -14.64
N ALA A 168 -6.17 -5.34 -15.64
CA ALA A 168 -5.30 -6.44 -16.03
C ALA A 168 -3.93 -5.95 -16.53
N ALA A 169 -3.90 -4.90 -17.37
CA ALA A 169 -2.66 -4.32 -17.87
C ALA A 169 -1.83 -3.67 -16.77
N ILE A 170 -2.45 -3.00 -15.79
CA ILE A 170 -1.75 -2.47 -14.62
C ILE A 170 -1.14 -3.61 -13.80
N GLN A 171 -1.88 -4.70 -13.54
CA GLN A 171 -1.33 -5.84 -12.83
C GLN A 171 -0.14 -6.47 -13.57
N GLU A 172 -0.27 -6.69 -14.88
CA GLU A 172 0.77 -7.32 -15.71
C GLU A 172 2.02 -6.45 -15.79
N LEU A 173 1.84 -5.14 -16.02
CA LEU A 173 2.94 -4.23 -16.24
C LEU A 173 3.57 -3.79 -14.90
N VAL A 174 2.76 -3.36 -13.93
CA VAL A 174 3.21 -2.81 -12.63
C VAL A 174 3.61 -3.92 -11.67
N GLY A 175 2.88 -5.03 -11.66
CA GLY A 175 3.04 -6.10 -10.67
C GLY A 175 2.07 -5.95 -9.51
N THR A 176 2.48 -6.45 -8.34
CA THR A 176 1.62 -6.62 -7.15
C THR A 176 1.90 -5.64 -6.01
N ASN A 177 2.90 -4.76 -6.17
CA ASN A 177 3.21 -3.74 -5.17
C ASN A 177 2.17 -2.61 -5.22
N LEU A 178 1.37 -2.48 -4.16
CA LEU A 178 0.24 -1.54 -4.10
C LEU A 178 0.68 -0.07 -4.12
N SER A 179 1.82 0.27 -3.52
CA SER A 179 2.38 1.62 -3.57
C SER A 179 2.74 2.03 -5.00
N GLU A 180 3.37 1.12 -5.75
CA GLU A 180 3.72 1.36 -7.15
C GLU A 180 2.48 1.45 -8.04
N VAL A 181 1.49 0.57 -7.81
CA VAL A 181 0.19 0.67 -8.48
C VAL A 181 -0.43 2.05 -8.25
N ASN A 182 -0.44 2.53 -7.00
CA ASN A 182 -0.97 3.86 -6.68
C ASN A 182 -0.21 4.98 -7.40
N ASN A 183 1.11 4.91 -7.44
CA ASN A 183 1.93 5.87 -8.17
C ASN A 183 1.58 5.91 -9.66
N GLU A 184 1.43 4.75 -10.30
CA GLU A 184 1.08 4.67 -11.72
C GLU A 184 -0.35 5.14 -11.98
N VAL A 185 -1.31 4.81 -11.12
CA VAL A 185 -2.69 5.33 -11.20
C VAL A 185 -2.71 6.86 -11.10
N ILE A 186 -1.93 7.46 -10.21
CA ILE A 186 -1.80 8.93 -10.09
C ILE A 186 -1.21 9.53 -11.37
N LYS A 187 -0.15 8.95 -11.93
CA LYS A 187 0.46 9.40 -13.19
C LYS A 187 -0.54 9.34 -14.34
N ILE A 188 -1.28 8.24 -14.46
CA ILE A 188 -2.29 8.07 -15.51
C ILE A 188 -3.42 9.09 -15.34
N LYS A 189 -3.93 9.29 -14.12
CA LYS A 189 -4.92 10.35 -13.80
C LYS A 189 -4.46 11.72 -14.26
N GLN A 190 -3.20 12.07 -13.97
CA GLN A 190 -2.61 13.35 -14.39
C GLN A 190 -2.52 13.46 -15.92
N PHE A 191 -2.14 12.38 -16.61
CA PHE A 191 -2.02 12.33 -18.06
C PHE A 191 -3.36 12.52 -18.78
N ILE A 192 -4.42 11.81 -18.35
CA ILE A 192 -5.75 11.89 -18.99
C ILE A 192 -6.49 13.20 -18.69
N GLY A 193 -6.07 13.90 -17.63
CA GLY A 193 -6.63 15.17 -17.19
C GLY A 193 -8.03 15.05 -16.56
N ALA A 194 -8.54 16.16 -16.03
CA ALA A 194 -9.76 16.18 -15.20
C ALA A 194 -11.08 15.80 -15.91
N LYS A 195 -11.10 15.76 -17.25
CA LYS A 195 -12.31 15.49 -18.03
C LYS A 195 -12.63 14.00 -18.14
N LYS A 196 -11.61 13.14 -18.10
CA LYS A 196 -11.77 11.68 -18.23
C LYS A 196 -11.67 11.06 -16.84
N LYS A 197 -12.72 10.36 -16.41
CA LYS A 197 -12.77 9.69 -15.09
C LYS A 197 -12.58 8.17 -15.17
N THR A 198 -12.56 7.60 -16.37
CA THR A 198 -12.35 6.18 -16.58
C THR A 198 -11.06 6.00 -17.37
N ILE A 199 -10.11 5.28 -16.81
CA ILE A 199 -8.85 4.86 -17.44
C ILE A 199 -9.12 3.59 -18.23
N ASP A 200 -8.76 3.60 -19.51
CA ASP A 200 -8.82 2.43 -20.38
C ASP A 200 -7.42 1.87 -20.66
N LEU A 201 -7.37 0.75 -21.40
CA LEU A 201 -6.11 0.08 -21.76
C LEU A 201 -5.13 1.01 -22.49
N ASP A 202 -5.61 1.86 -23.38
CA ASP A 202 -4.76 2.74 -24.19
C ASP A 202 -4.10 3.82 -23.32
N ASP A 203 -4.82 4.37 -22.34
CA ASP A 203 -4.25 5.28 -21.34
C ASP A 203 -3.12 4.61 -20.54
N VAL A 204 -3.34 3.39 -20.06
CA VAL A 204 -2.34 2.60 -19.33
C VAL A 204 -1.11 2.41 -20.21
N LEU A 205 -1.29 1.92 -21.43
CA LEU A 205 -0.18 1.65 -22.34
C LEU A 205 0.59 2.93 -22.69
N LYS A 206 -0.04 4.09 -22.84
CA LYS A 206 0.66 5.35 -23.15
C LYS A 206 1.59 5.82 -22.03
N VAL A 207 1.18 5.66 -20.78
CA VAL A 207 1.93 6.14 -19.61
C VAL A 207 2.91 5.08 -19.13
N VAL A 208 2.40 3.88 -18.87
CA VAL A 208 3.13 2.78 -18.26
C VAL A 208 4.13 2.15 -19.22
N SER A 209 3.77 1.99 -20.51
CA SER A 209 4.68 1.36 -21.45
C SER A 209 5.92 2.22 -21.67
N ARG A 210 5.84 3.56 -21.75
CA ARG A 210 7.03 4.41 -21.97
C ARG A 210 8.09 4.23 -20.88
N ALA A 211 7.70 4.30 -19.61
CA ALA A 211 8.63 4.19 -18.48
C ALA A 211 9.27 2.78 -18.37
N ARG A 212 8.50 1.72 -18.64
CA ARG A 212 8.99 0.33 -18.62
C ARG A 212 9.78 -0.05 -19.85
N VAL A 213 9.38 0.44 -21.01
CA VAL A 213 10.05 0.20 -22.27
C VAL A 213 11.43 0.84 -22.26
N GLU A 214 11.61 2.04 -21.70
CA GLU A 214 12.94 2.66 -21.56
C GLU A 214 13.89 1.84 -20.64
N SER A 215 13.39 1.30 -19.53
CA SER A 215 14.20 0.49 -18.60
C SER A 215 14.50 -0.91 -19.13
N VAL A 216 13.54 -1.56 -19.81
CA VAL A 216 13.75 -2.85 -20.49
C VAL A 216 14.63 -2.70 -21.72
N PHE A 217 14.48 -1.64 -22.52
CA PHE A 217 15.39 -1.39 -23.64
C PHE A 217 16.81 -1.23 -23.13
N SER A 218 17.00 -0.50 -22.03
CA SER A 218 18.32 -0.36 -21.41
C SER A 218 18.90 -1.70 -20.96
N LEU A 219 18.08 -2.60 -20.40
CA LEU A 219 18.50 -3.96 -20.04
C LEU A 219 18.81 -4.82 -21.27
N THR A 220 17.90 -4.88 -22.24
CA THR A 220 18.03 -5.72 -23.44
C THR A 220 19.13 -5.23 -24.38
N ASP A 221 19.37 -3.93 -24.48
CA ASP A 221 20.53 -3.35 -25.18
C ASP A 221 21.83 -3.74 -24.49
N ALA A 222 21.90 -3.65 -23.16
CA ALA A 222 23.09 -4.08 -22.42
C ALA A 222 23.37 -5.58 -22.61
N ILE A 223 22.32 -6.42 -22.58
CA ILE A 223 22.43 -7.85 -22.92
C ILE A 223 22.93 -8.03 -24.36
N GLY A 224 22.34 -7.32 -25.33
CA GLY A 224 22.70 -7.40 -26.75
C GLY A 224 24.15 -6.97 -27.03
N ARG A 225 24.63 -5.94 -26.33
CA ARG A 225 26.03 -5.47 -26.38
C ARG A 225 27.00 -6.35 -25.58
N ARG A 226 26.50 -7.37 -24.88
CA ARG A 226 27.25 -8.21 -23.93
C ARG A 226 27.91 -7.41 -22.81
N ASP A 227 27.35 -6.26 -22.46
CA ASP A 227 27.78 -5.44 -21.34
C ASP A 227 27.16 -5.98 -20.05
N ARG A 228 27.86 -6.93 -19.42
CA ARG A 228 27.40 -7.60 -18.20
C ARG A 228 27.22 -6.62 -17.04
N ALA A 229 28.11 -5.64 -16.89
CA ALA A 229 28.06 -4.71 -15.78
C ALA A 229 26.79 -3.84 -15.89
N GLN A 230 26.57 -3.25 -17.06
CA GLN A 230 25.38 -2.43 -17.30
C GLN A 230 24.08 -3.26 -17.24
N ALA A 231 24.10 -4.50 -17.74
CA ALA A 231 22.92 -5.37 -17.69
C ALA A 231 22.52 -5.70 -16.24
N LEU A 232 23.49 -5.95 -15.35
CA LEU A 232 23.21 -6.20 -13.93
C LEU A 232 22.69 -4.96 -13.21
N VAL A 233 23.20 -3.76 -13.53
CA VAL A 233 22.67 -2.49 -13.00
C VAL A 233 21.24 -2.26 -13.46
N CYS A 234 20.96 -2.44 -14.76
CA CYS A 234 19.60 -2.30 -15.29
C CYS A 234 18.64 -3.31 -14.66
N LEU A 235 19.07 -4.56 -14.46
CA LEU A 235 18.26 -5.58 -13.80
C LEU A 235 17.99 -5.24 -12.34
N ALA A 236 19.01 -4.85 -11.58
CA ALA A 236 18.85 -4.45 -10.18
C ALA A 236 17.85 -3.27 -10.07
N ASN A 237 18.00 -2.25 -10.91
CA ASN A 237 17.07 -1.12 -10.95
C ASN A 237 15.64 -1.57 -11.24
N LEU A 238 15.42 -2.47 -12.20
CA LEU A 238 14.08 -2.99 -12.50
C LEU A 238 13.45 -3.69 -11.28
N LEU A 239 14.22 -4.56 -10.61
CA LEU A 239 13.75 -5.31 -9.45
C LEU A 239 13.51 -4.39 -8.23
N GLU A 240 14.40 -3.44 -7.98
CA GLU A 240 14.26 -2.46 -6.90
C GLU A 240 13.03 -1.56 -7.08
N HIS A 241 12.66 -1.25 -8.32
CA HIS A 241 11.44 -0.49 -8.65
C HIS A 241 10.20 -1.39 -8.80
N GLY A 242 10.23 -2.57 -8.18
CA GLY A 242 9.05 -3.42 -8.00
C GLY A 242 8.65 -4.25 -9.23
N GLN A 243 9.47 -4.30 -10.29
CA GLN A 243 9.25 -5.32 -11.32
C GLN A 243 9.48 -6.70 -10.73
N ASN A 244 8.47 -7.57 -10.80
CA ASN A 244 8.69 -8.97 -10.48
C ASN A 244 9.51 -9.64 -11.59
N GLU A 245 10.17 -10.74 -11.23
CA GLU A 245 11.08 -11.47 -12.10
C GLU A 245 10.37 -11.95 -13.37
N MET A 246 9.10 -12.37 -13.22
CA MET A 246 8.27 -12.80 -14.33
C MET A 246 7.96 -11.67 -15.31
N GLY A 247 7.72 -10.46 -14.81
CA GLY A 247 7.51 -9.25 -15.59
C GLY A 247 8.76 -8.91 -16.39
N VAL A 248 9.94 -8.92 -15.76
CA VAL A 248 11.22 -8.72 -16.45
C VAL A 248 11.42 -9.76 -17.55
N VAL A 249 11.18 -11.05 -17.26
CA VAL A 249 11.29 -12.13 -18.25
C VAL A 249 10.30 -11.94 -19.40
N SER A 250 9.05 -11.57 -19.11
CA SER A 250 8.02 -11.35 -20.14
C SER A 250 8.40 -10.19 -21.08
N LEU A 251 8.97 -9.13 -20.52
CA LEU A 251 9.39 -7.93 -21.26
C LEU A 251 10.62 -8.22 -22.13
N ILE A 252 11.61 -8.95 -21.60
CA ILE A 252 12.75 -9.46 -22.38
C ILE A 252 12.24 -10.37 -23.51
N HIS A 253 11.35 -11.31 -23.20
CA HIS A 253 10.79 -12.24 -24.18
C HIS A 253 10.08 -11.50 -25.32
N ARG A 254 9.22 -10.53 -24.99
CA ARG A 254 8.56 -9.66 -25.97
C ARG A 254 9.57 -8.95 -26.85
N GLN A 255 10.62 -8.38 -26.27
CA GLN A 255 11.63 -7.64 -27.02
C GLN A 255 12.44 -8.53 -27.97
N ILE A 256 12.82 -9.73 -27.51
CA ILE A 256 13.47 -10.74 -28.37
C ILE A 256 12.55 -11.12 -29.54
N ARG A 257 11.25 -11.31 -29.29
CA ARG A 257 10.28 -11.59 -30.36
C ARG A 257 10.19 -10.46 -31.37
N ILE A 258 10.13 -9.20 -30.92
CA ILE A 258 10.12 -8.03 -31.82
C ILE A 258 11.39 -8.02 -32.68
N LEU A 259 12.57 -8.21 -32.07
CA LEU A 259 13.84 -8.26 -32.80
C LEU A 259 13.90 -9.41 -33.81
N ALA A 260 13.39 -10.59 -33.43
CA ALA A 260 13.32 -11.75 -34.32
C ALA A 260 12.41 -11.48 -35.52
N SER A 261 11.22 -10.90 -35.30
CA SER A 261 10.29 -10.54 -36.38
C SER A 261 10.89 -9.48 -37.32
N ILE A 262 11.60 -8.48 -36.78
CA ILE A 262 12.31 -7.49 -37.59
C ILE A 262 13.42 -8.14 -38.43
N TYR A 263 14.16 -9.08 -37.83
CA TYR A 263 15.23 -9.81 -38.52
C TYR A 263 14.68 -10.68 -39.66
N GLU A 264 13.60 -11.42 -39.43
CA GLU A 264 12.93 -12.22 -40.45
C GLU A 264 12.37 -11.34 -41.58
N GLY A 265 11.70 -10.23 -41.23
CA GLY A 265 11.18 -9.29 -42.21
C GLY A 265 12.28 -8.66 -43.08
N LYS A 266 13.41 -8.28 -42.48
CA LYS A 266 14.59 -7.81 -43.22
C LYS A 266 15.14 -8.88 -44.17
N LYS A 267 15.20 -10.15 -43.73
CA LYS A 267 15.63 -11.28 -44.58
C LYS A 267 14.68 -11.50 -45.77
N ALA A 268 13.40 -11.21 -45.59
CA ALA A 268 12.38 -11.23 -46.65
C ALA A 268 12.36 -9.96 -47.53
N GLY A 269 13.29 -9.02 -47.34
CA GLY A 269 13.40 -7.79 -48.14
C GLY A 269 12.43 -6.67 -47.74
N LEU A 270 11.74 -6.80 -46.60
CA LEU A 270 10.87 -5.75 -46.07
C LEU A 270 11.71 -4.62 -45.45
N SER A 271 11.30 -3.36 -45.68
CA SER A 271 11.91 -2.17 -45.06
C SER A 271 10.86 -1.12 -44.68
N GLY A 272 11.17 -0.26 -43.71
CA GLY A 272 10.32 0.85 -43.25
C GLY A 272 9.12 0.42 -42.38
N LEU A 273 8.03 1.21 -42.43
CA LEU A 273 6.74 1.04 -41.71
C LEU A 273 6.04 -0.32 -41.89
N ARG A 274 6.61 -1.24 -42.66
CA ARG A 274 6.12 -2.62 -42.85
C ARG A 274 6.75 -3.63 -41.88
N LEU A 275 7.54 -3.16 -40.89
CA LEU A 275 8.24 -3.96 -39.89
C LEU A 275 7.77 -3.70 -38.44
N SER A 276 6.85 -2.75 -38.22
CA SER A 276 6.34 -2.33 -36.90
C SER A 276 5.01 -2.99 -36.57
#